data_AF-A0A2V8D8V7-F1
#
_entry.id   AF-A0A2V8D8V7-F1
#
_cell.length_a   1.000
_cell.length_b   1.000
_cell.length_c   1.000
_cell.angle_alpha   90.00
_cell.angle_beta   90.00
_cell.angle_gamma   90.00
#
_symmetry.space_group_name_H-M   'P 1'
#
loop_
_entity.id
_entity.type
_entity.pdbx_description
1 polymer ?
#
loop_
_entity_poly.entity_id
_entity_poly.type
_entity_poly.pdbx_seq_one_letter_code
_entity_poly.pdbx_strand_id
1 'polypeptide(L)'
;MLRDKLLSRLDEMGAAPDHQRLAADVLGIRGAPPDLARRLVAQALVLEDRRETWRRAGDRICRAAPASPGVYVMKDAGGRALYVGKTVDLGRRLRTHFADRRWRALKPEMARAVDAEWQEVGSEIEALLREAALIHELQPPVNVQTAAPDLSTRVPRALVRDILVVAPSIEADSVELIGAGVDGRWMIQRTRRNGADVAVQAQRVMRFFHGALRVHVGQPLLAPIVFSWLQRRGEKSTRLDPHDVGSAREMRARLAALLADDRLFIERLDQR
;
A
#
# COMPACT_ATOMS: atom_id res chain seq x y z
N MET A 1 1.31 -33.52 -3.45
CA MET A 1 0.80 -32.49 -4.39
C MET A 1 1.27 -32.84 -5.82
N LEU A 2 0.90 -32.07 -6.87
CA LEU A 2 1.31 -32.36 -8.26
C LEU A 2 2.83 -32.51 -8.39
N ARG A 3 3.57 -31.60 -7.75
CA ARG A 3 5.03 -31.64 -7.61
C ARG A 3 5.57 -32.99 -7.14
N ASP A 4 5.09 -33.47 -5.98
CA ASP A 4 5.57 -34.70 -5.37
C ASP A 4 5.28 -35.92 -6.26
N LYS A 5 4.14 -35.91 -6.97
CA LYS A 5 3.81 -36.93 -7.96
C LYS A 5 4.80 -36.91 -9.13
N LEU A 6 5.14 -35.73 -9.66
CA LEU A 6 6.12 -35.60 -10.74
C LEU A 6 7.51 -36.08 -10.28
N LEU A 7 7.98 -35.65 -9.11
CA LEU A 7 9.28 -36.04 -8.56
C LEU A 7 9.35 -37.55 -8.27
N SER A 8 8.33 -38.13 -7.65
CA SER A 8 8.25 -39.57 -7.38
C SER A 8 8.33 -40.39 -8.67
N ARG A 9 7.59 -39.99 -9.72
CA ARG A 9 7.61 -40.69 -11.00
C ARG A 9 8.94 -40.54 -11.74
N LEU A 10 9.60 -39.39 -11.63
CA LEU A 10 10.92 -39.18 -12.20
C LEU A 10 11.96 -40.08 -11.52
N ASP A 11 11.89 -40.20 -10.19
CA ASP A 11 12.76 -41.07 -9.40
C ASP A 11 12.56 -42.56 -9.77
N GLU A 12 11.30 -43.01 -9.88
CA GLU A 12 10.94 -44.36 -10.34
C GLU A 12 11.50 -44.71 -11.74
N MET A 13 11.67 -43.72 -12.62
CA MET A 13 12.15 -43.91 -13.99
C MET A 13 13.68 -43.93 -14.13
N GLY A 14 14.43 -43.53 -13.09
CA GLY A 14 15.89 -43.55 -13.09
C GLY A 14 16.54 -42.62 -14.13
N ALA A 15 17.67 -43.05 -14.71
CA ALA A 15 18.57 -42.17 -15.48
C ALA A 15 18.05 -41.72 -16.86
N ALA A 16 17.03 -42.38 -17.41
CA ALA A 16 16.46 -42.09 -18.73
C ALA A 16 14.93 -41.95 -18.67
N PRO A 17 14.40 -40.88 -18.06
CA PRO A 17 12.97 -40.75 -17.84
C PRO A 17 12.17 -40.54 -19.13
N ASP A 18 11.09 -41.30 -19.28
CA ASP A 18 10.10 -41.15 -20.34
C ASP A 18 9.15 -39.99 -20.01
N HIS A 19 9.52 -38.81 -20.50
CA HIS A 19 8.76 -37.59 -20.26
C HIS A 19 7.41 -37.59 -20.99
N GLN A 20 7.24 -38.36 -22.07
CA GLN A 20 5.96 -38.45 -22.79
C GLN A 20 4.94 -39.20 -21.93
N ARG A 21 5.36 -40.34 -21.36
CA ARG A 21 4.55 -41.08 -20.40
C ARG A 21 4.25 -40.24 -19.16
N LEU A 22 5.25 -39.55 -18.62
CA LEU A 22 5.06 -38.68 -17.45
C LEU A 22 4.06 -37.54 -17.70
N ALA A 23 4.16 -36.88 -18.86
CA ALA A 23 3.23 -35.82 -19.25
C ALA A 23 1.80 -36.36 -19.43
N ALA A 24 1.63 -37.56 -19.99
CA ALA A 24 0.33 -38.21 -20.13
C ALA A 24 -0.27 -38.60 -18.77
N ASP A 25 0.52 -39.25 -17.91
CA ASP A 25 0.04 -39.85 -16.66
C ASP A 25 -0.21 -38.80 -15.56
N VAL A 26 0.59 -37.74 -15.51
CA VAL A 26 0.57 -36.77 -14.41
C VAL A 26 -0.01 -35.41 -14.82
N LEU A 27 0.27 -34.96 -16.04
CA LEU A 27 -0.24 -33.67 -16.55
C LEU A 27 -1.50 -33.83 -17.43
N GLY A 28 -1.83 -35.05 -17.84
CA GLY A 28 -2.95 -35.33 -18.76
C GLY A 28 -2.68 -34.95 -20.22
N ILE A 29 -1.43 -34.67 -20.59
CA ILE A 29 -1.03 -34.21 -21.91
C ILE A 29 -0.55 -35.40 -22.75
N ARG A 30 -1.41 -35.91 -23.63
CA ARG A 30 -1.11 -37.08 -24.47
C ARG A 30 -0.53 -36.67 -25.83
N GLY A 31 0.36 -37.50 -26.38
CA GLY A 31 0.89 -37.31 -27.74
C GLY A 31 1.87 -36.15 -27.93
N ALA A 32 2.35 -35.53 -26.84
CA ALA A 32 3.39 -34.51 -26.95
C ALA A 32 4.71 -35.13 -27.46
N PRO A 33 5.41 -34.51 -28.44
CA PRO A 33 6.74 -34.95 -28.85
C PRO A 33 7.73 -34.99 -27.68
N PRO A 34 8.76 -35.86 -27.68
CA PRO A 34 9.67 -36.05 -26.55
C PRO A 34 10.24 -34.75 -25.95
N ASP A 35 10.73 -33.85 -26.81
CA ASP A 35 11.32 -32.57 -26.37
C ASP A 35 10.28 -31.60 -25.80
N LEU A 36 9.05 -31.63 -26.32
CA LEU A 36 7.96 -30.82 -25.78
C LEU A 36 7.51 -31.38 -24.41
N ALA A 37 7.34 -32.70 -24.30
CA ALA A 37 6.97 -33.35 -23.05
C ALA A 37 7.98 -33.07 -21.94
N ARG A 38 9.29 -33.15 -22.26
CA ARG A 38 10.38 -32.79 -21.34
C ARG A 38 10.24 -31.34 -20.85
N ARG A 39 10.04 -30.38 -21.76
CA ARG A 39 9.88 -28.96 -21.40
C ARG A 39 8.63 -28.72 -20.55
N LEU A 40 7.51 -29.36 -20.87
CA LEU A 40 6.25 -29.24 -20.13
C LEU A 40 6.38 -29.75 -18.69
N VAL A 41 7.01 -30.92 -18.51
CA VAL A 41 7.31 -31.47 -17.18
C VAL A 41 8.22 -30.54 -16.38
N ALA A 42 9.31 -30.08 -16.99
CA ALA A 42 10.23 -29.14 -16.33
C ALA A 42 9.54 -27.83 -15.94
N GLN A 43 8.71 -27.27 -16.82
CA GLN A 43 7.93 -26.07 -16.54
C GLN A 43 6.89 -26.29 -15.43
N ALA A 44 6.24 -27.45 -15.40
CA ALA A 44 5.29 -27.81 -14.35
C ALA A 44 5.97 -27.87 -12.97
N LEU A 45 7.15 -28.48 -12.88
CA LEU A 45 7.94 -28.51 -11.65
C LEU A 45 8.30 -27.10 -11.16
N VAL A 46 8.80 -26.24 -12.06
CA VAL A 46 9.15 -24.85 -11.72
C VAL A 46 7.92 -24.06 -11.24
N LEU A 47 6.77 -24.23 -11.87
CA LEU A 47 5.54 -23.56 -11.45
C LEU A 47 5.06 -24.03 -10.07
N GLU A 48 5.17 -25.33 -9.79
CA GLU A 48 4.79 -25.88 -8.50
C GLU A 48 5.78 -25.48 -7.38
N ASP A 49 7.08 -25.44 -7.65
CA ASP A 49 8.09 -24.91 -6.72
C ASP A 49 7.78 -23.46 -6.33
N ARG A 50 7.45 -22.62 -7.33
CA ARG A 50 7.06 -21.23 -7.09
C ARG A 50 5.76 -21.13 -6.28
N ARG A 51 4.76 -21.96 -6.60
CA ARG A 51 3.49 -21.99 -5.86
C ARG A 51 3.70 -22.39 -4.40
N GLU A 52 4.56 -23.38 -4.16
CA GLU A 52 4.88 -23.81 -2.80
C GLU A 52 5.62 -22.70 -2.03
N THR A 53 6.59 -22.04 -2.67
CA THR A 53 7.31 -20.90 -2.10
C THR A 53 6.34 -19.77 -1.73
N TRP A 54 5.44 -19.41 -2.66
CA TRP A 54 4.39 -18.42 -2.45
C TRP A 54 3.48 -18.79 -1.27
N ARG A 55 3.06 -20.06 -1.17
CA ARG A 55 2.23 -20.56 -0.07
C ARG A 55 2.94 -20.45 1.27
N ARG A 56 4.20 -20.92 1.37
CA ARG A 56 4.99 -20.86 2.60
C ARG A 56 5.24 -19.41 3.04
N ALA A 57 5.54 -18.52 2.10
CA ALA A 57 5.67 -17.10 2.37
C ALA A 57 4.35 -16.51 2.88
N GLY A 58 3.24 -16.81 2.20
CA GLY A 58 1.90 -16.39 2.60
C GLY A 58 1.53 -16.83 4.00
N ASP A 59 1.78 -18.10 4.36
CA ASP A 59 1.53 -18.62 5.70
C ASP A 59 2.31 -17.86 6.78
N ARG A 60 3.60 -17.58 6.53
CA ARG A 60 4.44 -16.81 7.46
C ARG A 60 3.96 -15.36 7.58
N ILE A 61 3.75 -14.67 6.46
CA ILE A 61 3.35 -13.27 6.40
C ILE A 61 1.98 -13.06 7.04
N CYS A 62 0.99 -13.89 6.68
CA CYS A 62 -0.38 -13.75 7.15
C CYS A 62 -0.56 -14.03 8.65
N ARG A 63 0.36 -14.81 9.26
CA ARG A 63 0.38 -15.02 10.71
C ARG A 63 0.88 -13.81 11.48
N ALA A 64 1.79 -13.02 10.90
CA ALA A 64 2.39 -11.86 11.54
C ALA A 64 1.63 -10.55 11.26
N ALA A 65 0.85 -10.49 10.17
CA ALA A 65 0.15 -9.29 9.76
C ALA A 65 -0.97 -8.88 10.74
N PRO A 66 -0.97 -7.63 11.23
CA PRO A 66 -1.97 -7.14 12.18
C PRO A 66 -3.33 -6.89 11.51
N ALA A 67 -4.39 -6.79 12.31
CA ALA A 67 -5.73 -6.43 11.86
C ALA A 67 -5.98 -4.90 11.96
N SER A 68 -5.07 -4.12 11.40
CA SER A 68 -5.09 -2.66 11.43
C SER A 68 -4.97 -2.06 10.01
N PRO A 69 -5.39 -0.80 9.80
CA PRO A 69 -5.14 -0.09 8.56
C PRO A 69 -3.64 0.09 8.33
N GLY A 70 -3.21 0.07 7.07
CA GLY A 70 -1.82 0.26 6.74
C GLY A 70 -1.50 0.23 5.26
N VAL A 71 -0.22 0.43 4.99
CA VAL A 71 0.40 0.25 3.68
C VAL A 71 1.40 -0.90 3.78
N TYR A 72 1.48 -1.74 2.76
CA TYR A 72 2.39 -2.88 2.71
C TYR A 72 3.18 -2.90 1.40
N VAL A 73 4.39 -3.46 1.47
CA VAL A 73 5.30 -3.68 0.34
C VAL A 73 5.60 -5.17 0.27
N MET A 74 5.20 -5.82 -0.81
CA MET A 74 5.58 -7.20 -1.09
C MET A 74 6.91 -7.23 -1.82
N LYS A 75 7.83 -8.09 -1.39
CA LYS A 75 9.23 -8.13 -1.84
C LYS A 75 9.63 -9.51 -2.34
N ASP A 76 10.56 -9.54 -3.31
CA ASP A 76 11.22 -10.79 -3.71
C ASP A 76 12.35 -11.17 -2.74
N ALA A 77 13.00 -12.31 -3.00
CA ALA A 77 14.07 -12.83 -2.15
C ALA A 77 15.31 -11.93 -2.08
N GLY A 78 15.49 -11.02 -3.04
CA GLY A 78 16.55 -10.02 -3.02
C GLY A 78 16.16 -8.71 -2.32
N GLY A 79 14.97 -8.66 -1.71
CA GLY A 79 14.46 -7.44 -1.06
C GLY A 79 13.89 -6.41 -2.03
N ARG A 80 13.80 -6.72 -3.34
CA ARG A 80 13.24 -5.79 -4.33
C ARG A 80 11.73 -5.66 -4.12
N ALA A 81 11.24 -4.42 -4.04
CA ALA A 81 9.81 -4.14 -4.02
C ALA A 81 9.14 -4.60 -5.33
N LEU A 82 8.16 -5.48 -5.19
CA LEU A 82 7.37 -6.01 -6.31
C LEU A 82 6.04 -5.28 -6.43
N TYR A 83 5.39 -5.02 -5.29
CA TYR A 83 4.08 -4.40 -5.22
C TYR A 83 3.92 -3.61 -3.93
N VAL A 84 3.27 -2.45 -4.00
CA VAL A 84 2.83 -1.66 -2.85
C VAL A 84 1.31 -1.61 -2.86
N GLY A 85 0.68 -1.76 -1.71
CA GLY A 85 -0.76 -1.58 -1.57
C GLY A 85 -1.16 -1.01 -0.21
N LYS A 86 -2.32 -0.35 -0.16
CA LYS A 86 -2.98 0.05 1.09
C LYS A 86 -4.17 -0.84 1.46
N THR A 87 -4.59 -0.76 2.71
CA THR A 87 -5.76 -1.47 3.23
C THR A 87 -6.24 -0.89 4.56
N VAL A 88 -7.50 -1.13 4.89
CA VAL A 88 -8.08 -0.89 6.23
C VAL A 88 -7.83 -2.06 7.19
N ASP A 89 -7.40 -3.21 6.67
CA ASP A 89 -7.06 -4.41 7.43
C ASP A 89 -5.91 -5.14 6.72
N LEU A 90 -4.69 -5.05 7.28
CA LEU A 90 -3.47 -5.66 6.76
C LEU A 90 -3.59 -7.18 6.67
N GLY A 91 -4.00 -7.83 7.75
CA GLY A 91 -4.15 -9.28 7.82
C GLY A 91 -5.14 -9.83 6.79
N ARG A 92 -6.33 -9.23 6.67
CA ARG A 92 -7.34 -9.65 5.69
C ARG A 92 -6.87 -9.44 4.25
N ARG A 93 -6.20 -8.32 3.97
CA ARG A 93 -5.70 -8.02 2.62
C ARG A 93 -4.57 -8.95 2.20
N LEU A 94 -3.60 -9.20 3.07
CA LEU A 94 -2.49 -10.11 2.79
C LEU A 94 -2.99 -11.55 2.62
N ARG A 95 -3.93 -12.02 3.47
CA ARG A 95 -4.61 -13.31 3.27
C ARG A 95 -5.32 -13.40 1.93
N THR A 96 -5.91 -12.30 1.48
CA THR A 96 -6.56 -12.25 0.16
C THR A 96 -5.54 -12.42 -0.96
N HIS A 97 -4.39 -11.75 -0.92
CA HIS A 97 -3.33 -11.90 -1.93
C HIS A 97 -2.81 -13.34 -1.98
N PHE A 98 -2.45 -13.90 -0.83
CA PHE A 98 -1.86 -15.23 -0.72
C PHE A 98 -2.87 -16.39 -0.81
N ALA A 99 -4.15 -16.11 -1.04
CA ALA A 99 -5.16 -17.15 -1.23
C ALA A 99 -4.84 -18.01 -2.46
N ASP A 100 -4.73 -19.33 -2.25
CA ASP A 100 -4.32 -20.29 -3.30
C ASP A 100 -5.20 -20.21 -4.57
N ARG A 101 -6.50 -19.93 -4.42
CA ARG A 101 -7.44 -19.71 -5.54
C ARG A 101 -7.02 -18.60 -6.51
N ARG A 102 -6.17 -17.66 -6.08
CA ARG A 102 -5.69 -16.55 -6.91
C ARG A 102 -4.41 -16.88 -7.67
N TRP A 103 -3.72 -17.97 -7.34
CA TRP A 103 -2.41 -18.32 -7.91
C TRP A 103 -2.37 -18.20 -9.43
N ARG A 104 -3.37 -18.79 -10.11
CA ARG A 104 -3.45 -18.81 -11.58
C ARG A 104 -3.66 -17.43 -12.22
N ALA A 105 -4.14 -16.45 -11.46
CA ALA A 105 -4.41 -15.09 -11.92
C ALA A 105 -3.34 -14.08 -11.48
N LEU A 106 -2.30 -14.51 -10.75
CA LEU A 106 -1.20 -13.63 -10.34
C LEU A 106 -0.34 -13.25 -11.54
N LYS A 107 0.11 -11.99 -11.56
CA LYS A 107 1.16 -11.59 -12.49
C LYS A 107 2.45 -12.40 -12.20
N PRO A 108 3.22 -12.83 -13.21
CA PRO A 108 4.44 -13.61 -13.01
C PRO A 108 5.45 -12.95 -12.05
N GLU A 109 5.57 -11.63 -12.10
CA GLU A 109 6.45 -10.85 -11.21
C GLU A 109 5.97 -10.92 -9.76
N MET A 110 4.65 -10.83 -9.55
CA MET A 110 4.03 -10.92 -8.24
C MET A 110 4.25 -12.28 -7.60
N ALA A 111 4.19 -13.36 -8.39
CA ALA A 111 4.40 -14.74 -7.92
C ALA A 111 5.81 -15.01 -7.34
N ARG A 112 6.74 -14.05 -7.46
CA ARG A 112 8.09 -14.11 -6.87
C ARG A 112 8.15 -13.58 -5.44
N ALA A 113 7.05 -13.02 -4.90
CA ALA A 113 7.09 -12.45 -3.57
C ALA A 113 7.32 -13.55 -2.52
N VAL A 114 8.29 -13.32 -1.65
CA VAL A 114 8.61 -14.22 -0.54
C VAL A 114 8.54 -13.52 0.81
N ASP A 115 8.38 -12.20 0.81
CA ASP A 115 8.29 -11.38 2.01
C ASP A 115 7.31 -10.21 1.85
N ALA A 116 6.88 -9.65 2.99
CA ALA A 116 6.10 -8.43 3.02
C ALA A 116 6.45 -7.59 4.25
N GLU A 117 6.61 -6.29 4.05
CA GLU A 117 6.74 -5.30 5.12
C GLU A 117 5.49 -4.42 5.14
N TRP A 118 5.17 -3.82 6.29
CA TRP A 118 4.04 -2.92 6.42
C TRP A 118 4.28 -1.77 7.39
N GLN A 119 3.51 -0.70 7.20
CA GLN A 119 3.39 0.45 8.09
C GLN A 119 1.92 0.58 8.48
N GLU A 120 1.62 0.47 9.77
CA GLU A 120 0.30 0.73 10.33
C GLU A 120 0.02 2.24 10.33
N VAL A 121 -1.23 2.62 10.07
CA VAL A 121 -1.66 4.03 9.93
C VAL A 121 -2.98 4.26 10.64
N GLY A 122 -3.22 5.51 11.06
CA GLY A 122 -4.43 5.85 11.81
C GLY A 122 -5.64 6.17 10.93
N SER A 123 -5.43 6.38 9.63
CA SER A 123 -6.49 6.84 8.73
C SER A 123 -6.30 6.38 7.29
N GLU A 124 -7.42 6.29 6.56
CA GLU A 124 -7.38 5.95 5.13
C GLU A 124 -6.59 6.96 4.29
N ILE A 125 -6.69 8.25 4.61
CA ILE A 125 -6.00 9.31 3.86
C ILE A 125 -4.48 9.24 4.07
N GLU A 126 -4.03 8.93 5.28
CA GLU A 126 -2.61 8.63 5.52
C GLU A 126 -2.16 7.42 4.69
N ALA A 127 -2.95 6.34 4.68
CA ALA A 127 -2.65 5.14 3.89
C ALA A 127 -2.54 5.45 2.39
N LEU A 128 -3.44 6.28 1.86
CA LEU A 128 -3.46 6.73 0.47
C LEU A 128 -2.20 7.50 0.10
N LEU A 129 -1.80 8.46 0.94
CA LEU A 129 -0.62 9.29 0.69
C LEU A 129 0.68 8.48 0.81
N ARG A 130 0.79 7.62 1.84
CA ARG A 130 1.96 6.75 2.02
C ARG A 130 2.09 5.72 0.90
N GLU A 131 1.00 5.11 0.45
CA GLU A 131 1.00 4.20 -0.71
C GLU A 131 1.53 4.90 -1.96
N ALA A 132 0.99 6.08 -2.28
CA ALA A 132 1.41 6.82 -3.46
C ALA A 132 2.87 7.29 -3.36
N ALA A 133 3.33 7.70 -2.18
CA ALA A 133 4.73 8.05 -1.94
C ALA A 133 5.66 6.85 -2.15
N LEU A 134 5.33 5.69 -1.59
CA LEU A 134 6.11 4.45 -1.75
C LEU A 134 6.09 3.93 -3.20
N ILE A 135 4.99 4.05 -3.92
CA ILE A 135 4.95 3.68 -5.35
C ILE A 135 5.87 4.60 -6.16
N HIS A 136 5.85 5.91 -5.88
CA HIS A 136 6.72 6.88 -6.54
C HIS A 136 8.21 6.60 -6.26
N GLU A 137 8.55 6.31 -5.00
CA GLU A 137 9.93 6.03 -4.59
C GLU A 137 10.44 4.67 -5.11
N LEU A 138 9.66 3.61 -4.94
CA LEU A 138 10.13 2.23 -5.18
C LEU A 138 9.90 1.75 -6.61
N GLN A 139 9.05 2.43 -7.39
CA GLN A 139 8.66 2.06 -8.76
C GLN A 139 8.39 0.54 -8.93
N PRO A 140 7.54 -0.06 -8.08
CA PRO A 140 7.33 -1.51 -8.08
C PRO A 140 6.72 -1.98 -9.42
N PRO A 141 7.25 -3.06 -10.04
CA PRO A 141 6.88 -3.49 -11.39
C PRO A 141 5.42 -3.97 -11.52
N VAL A 142 4.80 -4.41 -10.43
CA VAL A 142 3.42 -4.95 -10.47
C VAL A 142 2.38 -3.83 -10.41
N ASN A 143 2.69 -2.72 -9.73
CA ASN A 143 1.80 -1.56 -9.67
C ASN A 143 1.65 -0.95 -11.06
N VAL A 144 0.44 -0.50 -11.37
CA VAL A 144 0.25 0.33 -12.57
C VAL A 144 0.96 1.64 -12.31
N GLN A 145 2.02 1.91 -13.08
CA GLN A 145 2.67 3.21 -13.06
C GLN A 145 1.72 4.21 -13.73
N THR A 146 0.95 4.92 -12.91
CA THR A 146 0.16 6.05 -13.38
C THR A 146 1.01 7.31 -13.29
N ALA A 147 0.84 8.22 -14.26
CA ALA A 147 1.39 9.58 -14.13
C ALA A 147 0.93 10.22 -12.81
N ALA A 148 1.68 11.22 -12.34
CA ALA A 148 1.33 11.97 -11.14
C ALA A 148 -0.15 12.38 -11.19
N PRO A 149 -0.91 12.25 -10.09
CA PRO A 149 -2.31 12.62 -10.06
C PRO A 149 -2.47 14.07 -10.54
N ASP A 150 -3.32 14.30 -11.54
CA ASP A 150 -3.58 15.65 -12.05
C ASP A 150 -4.81 16.25 -11.36
N LEU A 151 -4.67 17.51 -10.92
CA LEU A 151 -5.72 18.30 -10.27
C LEU A 151 -6.87 18.62 -11.23
N SER A 152 -6.58 18.78 -12.53
CA SER A 152 -7.56 19.32 -13.48
C SER A 152 -8.61 18.30 -13.95
N THR A 153 -8.23 17.02 -14.00
CA THR A 153 -9.04 15.96 -14.61
C THR A 153 -9.90 15.18 -13.63
N ARG A 154 -9.62 15.26 -12.31
CA ARG A 154 -10.22 14.34 -11.32
C ARG A 154 -10.88 14.99 -10.12
N VAL A 155 -10.74 16.30 -9.94
CA VAL A 155 -11.22 17.01 -8.74
C VAL A 155 -12.05 18.23 -9.14
N PRO A 156 -13.28 18.39 -8.61
CA PRO A 156 -14.06 19.61 -8.82
C PRO A 156 -13.28 20.85 -8.36
N ARG A 157 -13.24 21.91 -9.17
CA ARG A 157 -12.52 23.16 -8.86
C ARG A 157 -12.90 23.74 -7.48
N ALA A 158 -14.15 23.59 -7.06
CA ALA A 158 -14.64 24.05 -5.76
C ALA A 158 -13.96 23.36 -4.55
N LEU A 159 -13.32 22.21 -4.75
CA LEU A 159 -12.58 21.48 -3.71
C LEU A 159 -11.07 21.72 -3.75
N VAL A 160 -10.55 22.34 -4.82
CA VAL A 160 -9.11 22.60 -4.98
C VAL A 160 -8.78 23.91 -4.27
N ARG A 161 -8.46 23.81 -2.98
CA ARG A 161 -7.97 24.91 -2.15
C ARG A 161 -6.97 24.40 -1.15
N ASP A 162 -6.10 25.28 -0.66
CA ASP A 162 -5.19 24.94 0.43
C ASP A 162 -6.00 24.46 1.63
N ILE A 163 -5.60 23.33 2.19
CA ILE A 163 -6.36 22.72 3.28
C ILE A 163 -5.48 21.92 4.20
N LEU A 164 -5.74 22.07 5.49
CA LEU A 164 -5.17 21.21 6.54
C LEU A 164 -6.25 20.25 7.03
N VAL A 165 -6.03 18.96 6.80
CA VAL A 165 -6.88 17.89 7.34
C VAL A 165 -6.26 17.39 8.64
N VAL A 166 -7.09 17.20 9.66
CA VAL A 166 -6.70 16.55 10.91
C VAL A 166 -7.33 15.15 10.93
N ALA A 167 -6.47 14.12 11.01
CA ALA A 167 -6.89 12.73 10.95
C ALA A 167 -6.39 11.94 12.17
N PRO A 168 -7.07 10.86 12.58
CA PRO A 168 -6.57 9.98 13.64
C PRO A 168 -5.18 9.43 13.30
N SER A 169 -4.33 9.28 14.31
CA SER A 169 -3.05 8.58 14.21
C SER A 169 -3.18 7.14 14.71
N ILE A 170 -2.21 6.31 14.35
CA ILE A 170 -2.05 4.97 14.94
C ILE A 170 -1.64 5.06 16.42
N GLU A 171 -0.96 6.14 16.81
CA GLU A 171 -0.66 6.45 18.21
C GLU A 171 -1.91 7.05 18.87
N ALA A 172 -2.42 6.39 19.92
CA ALA A 172 -3.71 6.74 20.54
C ALA A 172 -3.79 8.17 21.10
N ASP A 173 -2.65 8.75 21.51
CA ASP A 173 -2.55 10.09 22.05
C ASP A 173 -2.15 11.13 21.00
N SER A 174 -2.24 10.80 19.71
CA SER A 174 -1.73 11.61 18.62
C SER A 174 -2.72 11.71 17.45
N VAL A 175 -2.49 12.72 16.60
CA VAL A 175 -3.21 12.92 15.34
C VAL A 175 -2.21 13.20 14.22
N GLU A 176 -2.63 12.94 12.99
CA GLU A 176 -1.89 13.31 11.79
C GLU A 176 -2.45 14.62 11.22
N LEU A 177 -1.57 15.60 11.05
CA LEU A 177 -1.83 16.87 10.35
C LEU A 177 -1.41 16.71 8.90
N ILE A 178 -2.37 16.74 7.99
CA ILE A 178 -2.17 16.49 6.56
C ILE A 178 -2.42 17.79 5.80
N GLY A 179 -1.35 18.40 5.31
CA GLY A 179 -1.44 19.61 4.48
C GLY A 179 -1.51 19.26 3.01
N ALA A 180 -2.40 19.92 2.27
CA ALA A 180 -2.50 19.83 0.82
C ALA A 180 -2.59 21.24 0.22
N GLY A 181 -1.61 21.59 -0.59
CA GLY A 181 -1.55 22.86 -1.32
C GLY A 181 -2.13 22.74 -2.73
N VAL A 182 -2.73 23.81 -3.25
CA VAL A 182 -3.23 23.88 -4.64
C VAL A 182 -2.12 23.74 -5.68
N ASP A 183 -0.88 23.99 -5.28
CA ASP A 183 0.34 23.78 -6.07
C ASP A 183 0.77 22.30 -6.16
N GLY A 184 0.00 21.38 -5.57
CA GLY A 184 0.28 19.95 -5.57
C GLY A 184 1.11 19.47 -4.38
N ARG A 185 1.70 20.37 -3.59
CA ARG A 185 2.51 20.00 -2.43
C ARG A 185 1.66 19.38 -1.34
N TRP A 186 2.28 18.47 -0.59
CA TRP A 186 1.64 17.82 0.54
C TRP A 186 2.62 17.64 1.68
N MET A 187 2.08 17.46 2.88
CA MET A 187 2.83 17.08 4.07
C MET A 187 1.98 16.21 5.00
N ILE A 188 2.64 15.39 5.81
CA ILE A 188 2.06 14.73 6.97
C ILE A 188 2.95 15.03 8.16
N GLN A 189 2.36 15.47 9.27
CA GLN A 189 3.06 15.70 10.54
C GLN A 189 2.22 15.16 11.69
N ARG A 190 2.79 14.28 12.50
CA ARG A 190 2.17 13.84 13.75
C ARG A 190 2.26 14.93 14.80
N THR A 191 1.20 15.11 15.59
CA THR A 191 1.21 15.95 16.79
C THR A 191 0.49 15.25 17.93
N ARG A 192 0.97 15.48 19.16
CA ARG A 192 0.35 14.92 20.36
C ARG A 192 -0.88 15.71 20.76
N ARG A 193 -1.93 15.00 21.14
CA ARG A 193 -3.20 15.55 21.62
C ARG A 193 -3.05 16.38 22.90
N ASN A 194 -2.05 16.04 23.72
CA ASN A 194 -1.72 16.80 24.94
C ASN A 194 -1.13 18.19 24.66
N GLY A 195 -0.88 18.55 23.40
CA GLY A 195 -0.41 19.87 23.02
C GLY A 195 1.11 20.06 23.08
N ALA A 196 1.88 19.04 23.49
CA ALA A 196 3.30 19.18 23.81
C ALA A 196 4.14 19.73 22.65
N ASP A 197 3.83 19.34 21.40
CA ASP A 197 4.57 19.76 20.20
C ASP A 197 3.78 20.71 19.30
N VAL A 198 2.55 21.09 19.65
CA VAL A 198 1.63 21.86 18.79
C VAL A 198 2.21 23.20 18.36
N ALA A 199 3.01 23.85 19.21
CA ALA A 199 3.67 25.10 18.83
C ALA A 199 4.66 24.91 17.67
N VAL A 200 5.43 23.83 17.69
CA VAL A 200 6.38 23.49 16.61
C VAL A 200 5.60 23.11 15.35
N GLN A 201 4.54 22.32 15.49
CA GLN A 201 3.73 21.88 14.35
C GLN A 201 2.99 23.04 13.70
N ALA A 202 2.45 23.99 14.48
CA ALA A 202 1.84 25.21 13.95
C ALA A 202 2.82 26.03 13.09
N GLN A 203 4.08 26.16 13.53
CA GLN A 203 5.11 26.83 12.72
C GLN A 203 5.41 26.08 11.41
N ARG A 204 5.48 24.75 11.45
CA ARG A 204 5.68 23.92 10.24
C ARG A 204 4.52 24.06 9.26
N VAL A 205 3.29 24.02 9.77
CA VAL A 205 2.07 24.21 8.98
C VAL A 205 2.05 25.58 8.31
N MET A 206 2.29 26.66 9.07
CA MET A 206 2.33 28.01 8.49
C MET A 206 3.43 28.14 7.44
N ARG A 207 4.62 27.57 7.69
CA ARG A 207 5.71 27.58 6.72
C ARG A 207 5.36 26.80 5.46
N PHE A 208 4.62 25.70 5.58
CA PHE A 208 4.20 24.92 4.42
C PHE A 208 3.27 25.72 3.50
N PHE A 209 2.24 26.37 4.05
CA PHE A 209 1.24 27.10 3.25
C PHE A 209 1.69 28.50 2.81
N HIS A 210 2.39 29.26 3.67
CA HIS A 210 2.76 30.65 3.38
C HIS A 210 4.23 30.83 2.98
N GLY A 211 5.06 29.80 3.17
CA GLY A 211 6.47 29.86 2.78
C GLY A 211 6.64 29.86 1.26
N ALA A 212 7.74 30.45 0.80
CA ALA A 212 8.15 30.34 -0.60
C ALA A 212 8.23 28.87 -1.02
N LEU A 213 7.81 28.57 -2.25
CA LEU A 213 7.72 27.23 -2.80
C LEU A 213 9.08 26.53 -2.72
N ARG A 214 9.24 25.62 -1.75
CA ARG A 214 10.36 24.69 -1.66
C ARG A 214 9.84 23.30 -1.92
N VAL A 215 9.50 23.01 -3.17
CA VAL A 215 9.31 21.61 -3.59
C VAL A 215 10.69 20.97 -3.48
N HIS A 216 10.83 19.96 -2.63
CA HIS A 216 12.04 19.15 -2.64
C HIS A 216 12.11 18.45 -4.00
N VAL A 217 13.19 18.65 -4.74
CA VAL A 217 13.41 17.99 -6.03
C VAL A 217 13.23 16.48 -5.82
N GLY A 218 12.30 15.88 -6.55
CA GLY A 218 11.98 14.45 -6.47
C GLY A 218 10.78 14.07 -5.56
N GLN A 219 10.24 14.99 -4.75
CA GLN A 219 9.03 14.71 -3.97
C GLN A 219 7.79 14.68 -4.88
N PRO A 220 6.93 13.64 -4.81
CA PRO A 220 5.73 13.57 -5.62
C PRO A 220 4.69 14.61 -5.19
N LEU A 221 3.97 15.18 -6.16
CA LEU A 221 2.85 16.10 -5.91
C LEU A 221 1.57 15.31 -5.63
N LEU A 222 1.30 15.03 -4.35
CA LEU A 222 0.20 14.15 -3.93
C LEU A 222 -1.03 14.88 -3.36
N ALA A 223 -1.03 16.22 -3.27
CA ALA A 223 -2.23 16.98 -2.88
C ALA A 223 -3.52 16.59 -3.65
N PRO A 224 -3.48 16.29 -4.97
CA PRO A 224 -4.68 15.84 -5.69
C PRO A 224 -5.36 14.61 -5.06
N ILE A 225 -4.61 13.72 -4.41
CA ILE A 225 -5.16 12.57 -3.68
C ILE A 225 -6.00 13.04 -2.51
N VAL A 226 -5.55 14.06 -1.77
CA VAL A 226 -6.28 14.65 -0.65
C VAL A 226 -7.59 15.25 -1.13
N PHE A 227 -7.57 16.04 -2.20
CA PHE A 227 -8.81 16.66 -2.72
C PHE A 227 -9.80 15.63 -3.27
N SER A 228 -9.31 14.59 -3.97
CA SER A 228 -10.17 13.49 -4.44
C SER A 228 -10.77 12.69 -3.29
N TRP A 229 -10.00 12.46 -2.22
CA TRP A 229 -10.50 11.81 -1.01
C TRP A 229 -11.56 12.66 -0.30
N LEU A 230 -11.35 13.99 -0.22
CA LEU A 230 -12.31 14.93 0.36
C LEU A 230 -13.67 14.88 -0.34
N GLN A 231 -13.70 14.73 -1.66
CA GLN A 231 -14.93 14.60 -2.45
C GLN A 231 -15.75 13.36 -2.08
N ARG A 232 -15.10 12.23 -1.78
CA ARG A 232 -15.78 10.93 -1.65
C ARG A 232 -16.04 10.50 -0.22
N ARG A 233 -15.04 10.70 0.66
CA ARG A 233 -14.98 10.08 2.00
C ARG A 233 -14.63 11.09 3.10
N GLY A 234 -14.21 12.29 2.71
CA GLY A 234 -13.76 13.33 3.63
C GLY A 234 -14.82 14.34 4.05
N GLU A 235 -16.10 14.19 3.69
CA GLU A 235 -17.15 15.17 4.03
C GLU A 235 -17.24 15.47 5.53
N LYS A 236 -17.08 14.45 6.38
CA LYS A 236 -17.11 14.65 7.84
C LYS A 236 -15.75 15.04 8.43
N SER A 237 -14.70 15.22 7.62
CA SER A 237 -13.31 15.36 8.11
C SER A 237 -13.09 16.71 8.77
N THR A 238 -12.37 16.67 9.90
CA THR A 238 -11.89 17.85 10.61
C THR A 238 -10.86 18.55 9.73
N ARG A 239 -11.13 19.82 9.44
CA ARG A 239 -10.40 20.60 8.45
C ARG A 239 -10.22 22.03 8.94
N LEU A 240 -9.09 22.62 8.57
CA LEU A 240 -8.84 24.04 8.72
C LEU A 240 -8.46 24.62 7.37
N ASP A 241 -9.00 25.80 7.07
CA ASP A 241 -8.42 26.65 6.05
C ASP A 241 -7.17 27.31 6.66
N PRO A 242 -5.97 27.05 6.12
CA PRO A 242 -4.74 27.62 6.66
C PRO A 242 -4.66 29.13 6.47
N HIS A 243 -5.45 29.73 5.57
CA HIS A 243 -5.45 31.17 5.31
C HIS A 243 -6.41 31.95 6.21
N ASP A 244 -7.29 31.26 6.95
CA ASP A 244 -8.13 31.89 7.98
C ASP A 244 -7.34 32.31 9.23
N VAL A 245 -6.06 31.92 9.34
CA VAL A 245 -5.18 32.27 10.47
C VAL A 245 -4.05 33.19 10.03
N GLY A 246 -3.89 34.32 10.73
CA GLY A 246 -2.87 35.32 10.35
C GLY A 246 -1.47 35.03 10.88
N SER A 247 -1.30 34.06 11.79
CA SER A 247 -0.01 33.79 12.44
C SER A 247 0.13 32.36 12.98
N ALA A 248 1.37 31.92 13.20
CA ALA A 248 1.64 30.64 13.86
C ALA A 248 1.08 30.55 15.30
N ARG A 249 0.97 31.70 15.99
CA ARG A 249 0.35 31.76 17.32
C ARG A 249 -1.15 31.46 17.24
N GLU A 250 -1.83 32.00 16.24
CA GLU A 250 -3.26 31.74 16.01
C GLU A 250 -3.49 30.30 15.55
N MET A 251 -2.66 29.80 14.63
CA MET A 251 -2.69 28.39 14.20
C MET A 251 -2.50 27.45 15.40
N ARG A 252 -1.54 27.73 16.29
CA ARG A 252 -1.34 26.97 17.54
C ARG A 252 -2.62 26.96 18.39
N ALA A 253 -3.27 28.11 18.57
CA ALA A 253 -4.50 28.19 19.37
C ALA A 253 -5.64 27.37 18.75
N ARG A 254 -5.83 27.43 17.42
CA ARG A 254 -6.84 26.61 16.73
C ARG A 254 -6.54 25.12 16.83
N LEU A 255 -5.30 24.71 16.58
CA LEU A 255 -4.90 23.30 16.72
C LEU A 255 -5.09 22.81 18.15
N ALA A 256 -4.70 23.58 19.17
CA ALA A 256 -4.91 23.22 20.57
C ALA A 256 -6.40 23.04 20.90
N ALA A 257 -7.26 23.94 20.40
CA ALA A 257 -8.71 23.82 20.58
C ALA A 257 -9.28 22.55 19.90
N LEU A 258 -8.83 22.23 18.68
CA LEU A 258 -9.24 21.01 17.99
C LEU A 258 -8.80 19.74 18.72
N LEU A 259 -7.56 19.70 19.21
CA LEU A 259 -7.01 18.52 19.89
C LEU A 259 -7.70 18.23 21.23
N ALA A 260 -8.24 19.26 21.88
CA ALA A 260 -9.01 19.17 23.11
C ALA A 260 -10.46 18.70 22.90
N ASP A 261 -10.99 18.70 21.67
CA ASP A 261 -12.36 18.24 21.39
C ASP A 261 -12.36 16.75 21.04
N ASP A 262 -12.67 15.91 22.03
CA ASP A 262 -12.76 14.45 21.87
C ASP A 262 -13.76 14.03 20.77
N ARG A 263 -14.81 14.83 20.51
CA ARG A 263 -15.83 14.50 19.50
C ARG A 263 -15.30 14.51 18.08
N LEU A 264 -14.18 15.20 17.83
CA LEU A 264 -13.53 15.25 16.53
C LEU A 264 -12.77 13.96 16.19
N PHE A 265 -12.65 13.03 17.16
CA PHE A 265 -11.86 11.80 17.05
C PHE A 265 -12.61 10.51 17.40
N ILE A 266 -13.82 10.59 17.97
CA ILE A 266 -14.54 9.44 18.53
C ILE A 266 -15.11 8.45 17.48
N GLU A 267 -15.35 8.84 16.22
CA GLU A 267 -15.88 7.88 15.23
C GLU A 267 -15.26 8.07 13.85
N ARG A 268 -14.44 7.11 13.42
CA ARG A 268 -14.09 6.98 11.99
C ARG A 268 -13.47 5.68 11.48
N LEU A 269 -13.35 4.64 12.32
CA LEU A 269 -12.98 3.29 11.86
C LEU A 269 -14.18 2.35 11.67
N ASP A 270 -15.40 2.81 11.96
CA ASP A 270 -16.62 2.13 11.54
C ASP A 270 -16.93 2.46 10.07
N GLN A 271 -16.15 1.88 9.17
CA GLN A 271 -16.58 1.64 7.80
C GLN A 271 -16.82 0.14 7.64
N ARG A 272 -18.09 -0.26 7.77
CA ARG A 272 -18.60 -1.55 7.28
C ARG A 272 -18.26 -1.73 5.79
#